data_AF-A0A1I7U4N1-F1
#
_entry.id   AF-A0A1I7U4N1-F1
#
_cell.length_a   1.000
_cell.length_b   1.000
_cell.length_c   1.000
_cell.angle_alpha   90.00
_cell.angle_beta   90.00
_cell.angle_gamma   90.00
#
_symmetry.space_group_name_H-M   'P 1'
#
loop_
_entity.id
_entity.type
_entity.pdbx_description
1 polymer ?
#
loop_
_entity_poly.entity_id
_entity_poly.type
_entity_poly.pdbx_seq_one_letter_code
_entity_poly.pdbx_strand_id
1 'polypeptide(L)'
;MTPNRTIDLTPWDYINNNKILFCADRVNCPRHTVDLSIRTEMADTITQLFDEFNTNARQRGRVLQFQSLQYGYMRVEPTKGVDYVLDMLLWFKKFRPPNRTTISVRRHAYVQQTFGRLRSLAEKEFRGNMRANSTLIEDPTLHMIMPLRGRAAIFARFAQHLKSICARGGDDLAVSLTIVLYSSDDEMENRETIEMLRANAIPVTVIEMGDIPFSRGIALMRGAESLPANALLFFTDVDMLFTCDALKRIKSNTILNAQIYFPIVFSEFSHESWSENDKLLADAFHYGRGRGYFRHFGYGLAAMYKADLMDIGGFDTKIEGWGKEDVDLFEKAIKNGRLRVIRSPEPGLVHIYHPIHCDENMPTAQKDMCHGSKAASLASIDTLVEQIAQYT
;
A
#
# COMPACT_ATOMS: atom_id res chain seq x y z
N MET A 1 21.85 -20.72 -6.38
CA MET A 1 22.05 -20.19 -7.75
C MET A 1 23.19 -19.19 -7.69
N THR A 2 24.16 -19.32 -8.59
CA THR A 2 25.24 -18.34 -8.77
C THR A 2 24.72 -17.23 -9.68
N PRO A 3 24.80 -15.95 -9.28
CA PRO A 3 24.34 -14.84 -10.12
C PRO A 3 25.22 -14.76 -11.39
N ASN A 4 24.59 -14.70 -12.56
CA ASN A 4 25.29 -14.64 -13.86
C ASN A 4 25.20 -13.25 -14.50
N ARG A 5 24.28 -12.40 -14.04
CA ARG A 5 24.09 -11.02 -14.51
C ARG A 5 24.06 -10.06 -13.32
N THR A 6 24.36 -8.79 -13.57
CA THR A 6 24.29 -7.73 -12.56
C THR A 6 22.88 -7.56 -11.96
N ILE A 7 21.83 -7.86 -12.73
CA ILE A 7 20.44 -7.86 -12.24
C ILE A 7 20.13 -8.99 -11.23
N ASP A 8 20.96 -10.03 -11.20
CA ASP A 8 20.83 -11.13 -10.23
C ASP A 8 21.44 -10.78 -8.87
N LEU A 9 22.11 -9.63 -8.76
CA LEU A 9 22.72 -9.15 -7.52
C LEU A 9 21.72 -8.26 -6.77
N THR A 10 21.34 -8.70 -5.58
CA THR A 10 20.55 -7.84 -4.69
C THR A 10 21.42 -6.67 -4.19
N PRO A 11 20.96 -5.42 -4.32
CA PRO A 11 21.72 -4.24 -3.90
C PRO A 11 21.82 -4.13 -2.37
N TRP A 12 22.84 -3.42 -1.90
CA TRP A 12 23.04 -3.11 -0.49
C TRP A 12 22.57 -1.69 -0.18
N ASP A 13 21.66 -1.55 0.76
CA ASP A 13 21.25 -0.24 1.28
C ASP A 13 22.22 0.21 2.36
N TYR A 14 22.58 1.49 2.34
CA TYR A 14 23.52 2.08 3.29
C TYR A 14 22.80 2.75 4.45
N ILE A 15 23.27 2.48 5.66
CA ILE A 15 22.76 3.06 6.91
C ILE A 15 23.87 3.87 7.55
N ASN A 16 23.65 5.15 7.79
CA ASN A 16 24.63 5.98 8.50
C ASN A 16 24.43 5.95 10.03
N ASN A 17 25.40 6.52 10.77
CA ASN A 17 25.34 6.69 12.23
C ASN A 17 24.09 7.43 12.75
N ASN A 18 23.54 8.33 11.94
CA ASN A 18 22.34 9.10 12.26
C ASN A 18 21.03 8.35 11.92
N LYS A 19 21.11 7.04 11.65
CA LYS A 19 19.96 6.17 11.34
C LYS A 19 19.20 6.65 10.11
N ILE A 20 19.93 7.11 9.10
CA ILE A 20 19.40 7.47 7.79
C ILE A 20 19.71 6.33 6.83
N LEU A 21 18.68 5.92 6.08
CA LEU A 21 18.78 4.91 5.03
C LEU A 21 19.00 5.59 3.67
N PHE A 22 19.90 5.01 2.88
CA PHE A 22 20.15 5.36 1.50
C PHE A 22 19.96 4.10 0.65
N CYS A 23 18.90 4.09 -0.18
CA CYS A 23 18.61 2.95 -1.02
C CYS A 23 19.47 2.96 -2.29
N ALA A 24 20.17 1.87 -2.60
CA ALA A 24 21.10 1.84 -3.73
C ALA A 24 20.43 1.72 -5.11
N ASP A 25 19.24 1.12 -5.21
CA ASP A 25 18.57 0.82 -6.50
C ASP A 25 17.21 1.55 -6.68
N ARG A 26 16.91 2.48 -5.78
CA ARG A 26 15.68 3.29 -5.86
C ARG A 26 16.05 4.75 -6.02
N VAL A 27 16.05 5.22 -7.26
CA VAL A 27 16.27 6.64 -7.63
C VAL A 27 15.34 7.57 -6.84
N ASN A 28 14.13 7.09 -6.52
CA ASN A 28 13.12 7.83 -5.77
C ASN A 28 13.04 7.41 -4.29
N CYS A 29 14.11 6.85 -3.71
CA CYS A 29 14.17 6.65 -2.26
C CYS A 29 14.69 7.95 -1.63
N PRO A 30 13.79 8.85 -1.16
CA PRO A 30 14.24 10.05 -0.48
C PRO A 30 15.08 9.63 0.71
N ARG A 31 16.15 10.37 1.00
CA ARG A 31 16.90 10.24 2.25
C ARG A 31 15.91 10.22 3.41
N HIS A 32 15.70 9.07 4.02
CA HIS A 32 14.70 8.92 5.06
C HIS A 32 15.28 8.27 6.30
N THR A 33 14.65 8.55 7.44
CA THR A 33 14.96 7.87 8.69
C THR A 33 14.71 6.38 8.50
N VAL A 34 15.62 5.54 8.96
CA VAL A 34 15.44 4.08 8.96
C VAL A 34 14.14 3.75 9.70
N ASP A 35 13.30 2.91 9.07
CA ASP A 35 12.02 2.51 9.63
C ASP A 35 12.16 1.93 11.04
N LEU A 36 11.13 2.10 11.86
CA LEU A 36 11.15 1.60 13.24
C LEU A 36 11.38 0.08 13.28
N SER A 37 10.76 -0.68 12.37
CA SER A 37 10.95 -2.13 12.25
C SER A 37 12.42 -2.48 12.05
N ILE A 38 13.09 -1.90 11.05
CA ILE A 38 14.50 -2.16 10.75
C ILE A 38 15.38 -1.76 11.94
N ARG A 39 15.11 -0.62 12.59
CA ARG A 39 15.88 -0.20 13.78
C ARG A 39 15.74 -1.17 14.95
N THR A 40 14.54 -1.67 15.20
CA THR A 40 14.27 -2.65 16.26
C THR A 40 14.98 -3.97 15.94
N GLU A 41 14.82 -4.50 14.73
CA GLU A 41 15.46 -5.77 14.31
C GLU A 41 16.99 -5.69 14.34
N MET A 42 17.58 -4.57 13.91
CA MET A 42 19.02 -4.36 14.01
C MET A 42 19.50 -4.29 15.47
N ALA A 43 18.75 -3.63 16.35
CA ALA A 43 19.08 -3.55 17.77
C ALA A 43 19.03 -4.94 18.43
N ASP A 44 18.03 -5.74 18.09
CA ASP A 44 17.88 -7.12 18.57
C ASP A 44 19.01 -8.01 18.04
N THR A 45 19.35 -7.88 16.75
CA THR A 45 20.49 -8.59 16.12
C THR A 45 21.81 -8.24 16.80
N ILE A 46 22.07 -6.95 17.08
CA ILE A 46 23.27 -6.51 17.81
C ILE A 46 23.27 -7.07 19.22
N THR A 47 22.13 -7.06 19.91
CA THR A 47 22.02 -7.59 21.27
C THR A 47 22.37 -9.08 21.30
N GLN A 48 21.76 -9.87 20.42
CA GLN A 48 22.04 -11.29 20.26
C GLN A 48 23.52 -11.57 19.95
N LEU A 49 24.12 -10.78 19.05
CA LEU A 49 25.54 -10.91 18.70
C LEU A 49 26.45 -10.69 19.92
N PHE A 50 26.17 -9.67 20.74
CA PHE A 50 26.96 -9.39 21.94
C PHE A 50 26.74 -10.42 23.04
N ASP A 51 25.55 -10.97 23.18
CA ASP A 51 25.29 -12.10 24.07
C ASP A 51 26.14 -13.31 23.66
N GLU A 52 26.14 -13.65 22.36
CA GLU A 52 26.94 -14.76 21.82
C GLU A 52 28.44 -14.54 22.04
N PHE A 53 28.95 -13.34 21.73
CA PHE A 53 30.36 -12.98 21.96
C PHE A 53 30.80 -13.07 23.42
N ASN A 54 29.86 -12.86 24.34
CA ASN A 54 30.08 -12.86 25.77
C ASN A 54 29.70 -14.17 26.48
N THR A 55 29.20 -15.19 25.77
CA THR A 55 28.88 -16.53 26.32
C THR A 55 29.97 -17.06 27.25
N ASN A 56 31.25 -16.88 26.88
CA ASN A 56 32.42 -17.33 27.65
C ASN A 56 33.23 -16.17 28.26
N ALA A 57 32.60 -15.02 28.54
CA ALA A 57 33.27 -13.81 29.03
C ALA A 57 34.11 -14.05 30.29
N ARG A 58 33.58 -14.83 31.25
CA ARG A 58 34.28 -15.20 32.50
C ARG A 58 35.55 -16.01 32.24
N GLN A 59 35.50 -17.00 31.35
CA GLN A 59 36.64 -17.84 30.97
C GLN A 59 37.70 -17.05 30.19
N ARG A 60 37.26 -16.09 29.36
CA ARG A 60 38.14 -15.20 28.60
C ARG A 60 38.67 -14.01 29.40
N GLY A 61 38.11 -13.74 30.59
CA GLY A 61 38.50 -12.61 31.45
C GLY A 61 38.22 -11.23 30.86
N ARG A 62 37.29 -11.15 29.89
CA ARG A 62 36.91 -9.95 29.17
C ARG A 62 35.42 -9.96 28.85
N VAL A 63 34.84 -8.78 28.70
CA VAL A 63 33.48 -8.58 28.16
C VAL A 63 33.55 -7.54 27.04
N LEU A 64 32.78 -7.76 25.98
CA LEU A 64 32.56 -6.77 24.94
C LEU A 64 31.22 -6.09 25.21
N GLN A 65 31.15 -4.77 25.06
CA GLN A 65 29.90 -4.04 25.19
C GLN A 65 29.72 -3.13 23.99
N PHE A 66 28.53 -3.18 23.38
CA PHE A 66 28.20 -2.31 22.26
C PHE A 66 28.20 -0.85 22.71
N GLN A 67 28.77 0.04 21.90
CA GLN A 67 28.79 1.48 22.15
C GLN A 67 27.93 2.23 21.11
N SER A 68 28.25 2.08 19.84
CA SER A 68 27.55 2.78 18.75
C SER A 68 27.83 2.14 17.40
N LEU A 69 26.87 2.24 16.48
CA LEU A 69 27.07 1.93 15.06
C LEU A 69 27.61 3.18 14.34
N GLN A 70 28.72 3.04 13.62
CA GLN A 70 29.29 4.11 12.78
C GLN A 70 28.61 4.16 11.42
N TYR A 71 28.42 2.99 10.80
CA TYR A 71 27.56 2.80 9.65
C TYR A 71 27.22 1.31 9.52
N GLY A 72 26.25 1.02 8.66
CA GLY A 72 25.93 -0.33 8.26
C GLY A 72 25.57 -0.43 6.79
N TYR A 73 25.61 -1.64 6.26
CA TYR A 73 24.94 -2.01 5.03
C TYR A 73 23.93 -3.10 5.35
N MET A 74 22.78 -3.06 4.71
CA MET A 74 21.77 -4.11 4.81
C MET A 74 21.30 -4.56 3.43
N ARG A 75 20.92 -5.82 3.33
CA ARG A 75 20.37 -6.40 2.11
C ARG A 75 19.43 -7.55 2.46
N VAL A 76 18.27 -7.58 1.83
CA VAL A 76 17.31 -8.68 2.01
C VAL A 76 17.49 -9.69 0.89
N GLU A 77 18.01 -10.87 1.22
CA GLU A 77 18.11 -12.02 0.31
C GLU A 77 16.85 -12.88 0.47
N PRO A 78 15.90 -12.87 -0.49
CA PRO A 78 14.56 -13.45 -0.29
C PRO A 78 14.54 -14.94 0.10
N THR A 79 15.58 -15.69 -0.25
CA THR A 79 15.69 -17.13 0.04
C THR A 79 16.50 -17.45 1.29
N LYS A 80 17.18 -16.46 1.90
CA LYS A 80 18.12 -16.68 3.01
C LYS A 80 17.75 -15.90 4.26
N GLY A 81 17.40 -14.63 4.11
CA GLY A 81 17.21 -13.74 5.26
C GLY A 81 17.72 -12.33 4.97
N VAL A 82 18.12 -11.63 6.04
CA VAL A 82 18.68 -10.28 5.97
C VAL A 82 20.17 -10.33 6.27
N ASP A 83 20.98 -9.87 5.33
CA ASP A 83 22.41 -9.70 5.51
C ASP A 83 22.71 -8.30 6.07
N TYR A 84 23.63 -8.22 7.02
CA TYR A 84 24.13 -6.98 7.61
C TYR A 84 25.67 -6.95 7.57
N VAL A 85 26.21 -5.79 7.20
CA VAL A 85 27.61 -5.42 7.47
C VAL A 85 27.58 -4.25 8.45
N LEU A 86 28.01 -4.47 9.68
CA LEU A 86 27.91 -3.49 10.77
C LEU A 86 29.29 -3.01 11.19
N ASP A 87 29.56 -1.71 11.03
CA ASP A 87 30.76 -1.08 11.59
C ASP A 87 30.45 -0.53 12.98
N MET A 88 30.94 -1.23 13.99
CA MET A 88 30.60 -0.97 15.38
C MET A 88 31.80 -0.48 16.17
N LEU A 89 31.55 0.53 16.99
CA LEU A 89 32.39 0.88 18.11
C LEU A 89 31.92 0.10 19.34
N LEU A 90 32.85 -0.51 20.06
CA LEU A 90 32.58 -1.33 21.23
C LEU A 90 33.62 -1.11 22.33
N TRP A 91 33.21 -1.33 23.57
CA TRP A 91 34.11 -1.35 24.72
C TRP A 91 34.64 -2.76 24.94
N PHE A 92 35.96 -2.92 24.85
CA PHE A 92 36.66 -4.10 25.30
C PHE A 92 37.07 -3.90 26.76
N LYS A 93 36.38 -4.58 27.68
CA LYS A 93 36.62 -4.47 29.12
C LYS A 93 37.30 -5.73 29.64
N LYS A 94 38.58 -5.64 29.98
CA LYS A 94 39.33 -6.70 30.64
C LYS A 94 39.21 -6.54 32.16
N PHE A 95 38.77 -7.57 32.86
CA PHE A 95 38.53 -7.50 34.30
C PHE A 95 39.44 -8.42 35.13
N ARG A 96 40.24 -9.29 34.49
CA ARG A 96 41.23 -10.12 35.19
C ARG A 96 42.50 -9.34 35.57
N PRO A 97 43.06 -9.57 36.77
CA PRO A 97 44.38 -9.06 37.16
C PRO A 97 45.51 -9.59 36.26
N PRO A 98 46.69 -8.92 36.21
CA PRO A 98 47.03 -7.67 36.90
C PRO A 98 46.49 -6.42 36.20
N ASN A 99 46.19 -6.51 34.89
CA ASN A 99 45.86 -5.35 34.06
C ASN A 99 44.37 -5.33 33.72
N ARG A 100 43.58 -4.63 34.56
CA ARG A 100 42.20 -4.24 34.25
C ARG A 100 42.21 -3.01 33.36
N THR A 101 41.64 -3.10 32.17
CA THR A 101 41.61 -2.00 31.20
C THR A 101 40.31 -2.00 30.43
N THR A 102 39.86 -0.81 30.05
CA THR A 102 38.76 -0.62 29.12
C THR A 102 39.28 0.12 27.91
N ILE A 103 39.13 -0.47 26.73
CA ILE A 103 39.62 0.09 25.46
C ILE A 103 38.45 0.19 24.51
N SER A 104 38.32 1.31 23.80
CA SER A 104 37.37 1.43 22.69
C SER A 104 37.96 0.78 21.45
N VAL A 105 37.22 -0.12 20.83
CA VAL A 105 37.65 -0.90 19.67
C VAL A 105 36.61 -0.75 18.58
N ARG A 106 37.06 -0.56 17.34
CA ARG A 106 36.21 -0.57 16.15
C ARG A 106 36.31 -1.93 15.45
N ARG A 107 35.16 -2.52 15.09
CA ARG A 107 35.09 -3.82 14.41
C ARG A 107 33.95 -3.86 13.40
N HIS A 108 34.19 -4.57 12.30
CA HIS A 108 33.15 -4.99 11.37
C HIS A 108 32.57 -6.33 11.81
N ALA A 109 31.25 -6.43 11.84
CA ALA A 109 30.52 -7.68 11.96
C ALA A 109 29.76 -7.96 10.66
N TYR A 110 29.83 -9.20 10.20
CA TYR A 110 29.08 -9.71 9.07
C TYR A 110 28.05 -10.68 9.64
N VAL A 111 26.78 -10.32 9.54
CA VAL A 111 25.68 -11.05 10.21
C VAL A 111 24.63 -11.39 9.18
N GLN A 112 24.11 -12.62 9.22
CA GLN A 112 22.95 -13.02 8.44
C GLN A 112 21.84 -13.44 9.40
N GLN A 113 20.78 -12.63 9.47
CA GLN A 113 19.56 -12.97 10.18
C GLN A 113 18.72 -13.86 9.27
N THR A 114 18.72 -15.17 9.52
CA THR A 114 17.96 -16.12 8.71
C THR A 114 16.46 -15.94 8.92
N PHE A 115 15.67 -16.12 7.85
CA PHE A 115 14.23 -16.23 8.03
C PHE A 115 13.91 -17.47 8.88
N GLY A 116 12.88 -17.35 9.72
CA GLY A 116 12.36 -18.50 10.46
C GLY A 116 11.93 -19.62 9.52
N ARG A 117 11.73 -20.83 10.06
CA ARG A 117 11.20 -21.95 9.28
C ARG A 117 9.91 -21.53 8.59
N LEU A 118 9.82 -21.81 7.28
CA LEU A 118 8.59 -21.59 6.52
C LEU A 118 7.46 -22.36 7.21
N ARG A 119 6.43 -21.62 7.62
CA ARG A 119 5.18 -22.18 8.15
C ARG A 119 4.10 -21.90 7.12
N SER A 120 3.46 -22.95 6.62
CA SER A 120 2.23 -22.82 5.87
C SER A 120 1.06 -23.04 6.83
N LEU A 121 0.06 -22.17 6.76
CA LEU A 121 -1.23 -22.35 7.41
C LEU A 121 -2.29 -22.38 6.32
N ALA A 122 -3.26 -23.27 6.44
CA ALA A 122 -4.40 -23.26 5.52
C ALA A 122 -5.17 -21.95 5.71
N GLU A 123 -5.55 -21.31 4.60
CA GLU A 123 -6.27 -20.02 4.65
C GLU A 123 -7.54 -20.12 5.51
N LYS A 124 -8.29 -21.20 5.39
CA LYS A 124 -9.49 -21.45 6.20
C LYS A 124 -9.21 -21.47 7.70
N GLU A 125 -8.10 -22.10 8.11
CA GLU A 125 -7.70 -22.17 9.53
C GLU A 125 -7.21 -20.81 10.03
N PHE A 126 -6.38 -20.12 9.23
CA PHE A 126 -5.90 -18.79 9.54
C PHE A 126 -7.06 -17.79 9.71
N ARG A 127 -7.99 -17.76 8.75
CA ARG A 127 -9.20 -16.92 8.82
C ARG A 127 -10.09 -17.31 10.01
N GLY A 128 -10.28 -18.62 10.24
CA GLY A 128 -11.04 -19.13 11.39
C GLY A 128 -10.47 -18.65 12.73
N ASN A 129 -9.14 -18.73 12.90
CA ASN A 129 -8.45 -18.28 14.10
C ASN A 129 -8.57 -16.76 14.31
N MET A 130 -8.42 -15.98 13.23
CA MET A 130 -8.57 -14.52 13.32
C MET A 130 -10.00 -14.09 13.61
N ARG A 131 -10.99 -14.87 13.16
CA ARG A 131 -12.43 -14.62 13.40
C ARG A 131 -12.97 -15.28 14.67
N ALA A 132 -12.13 -15.83 15.55
CA ALA A 132 -12.58 -16.60 16.72
C ALA A 132 -13.60 -15.85 17.60
N ASN A 133 -13.55 -14.51 17.63
CA ASN A 133 -14.45 -13.66 18.41
C ASN A 133 -15.59 -13.01 17.58
N SER A 134 -15.69 -13.29 16.28
CA SER A 134 -16.74 -12.74 15.41
C SER A 134 -18.01 -13.56 15.51
N THR A 135 -19.13 -12.91 15.85
CA THR A 135 -20.46 -13.55 15.86
C THR A 135 -21.17 -13.49 14.49
N LEU A 136 -20.67 -12.64 13.59
CA LEU A 136 -21.24 -12.44 12.26
C LEU A 136 -20.66 -13.42 11.24
N ILE A 137 -21.51 -13.85 10.31
CA ILE A 137 -21.13 -14.64 9.13
C ILE A 137 -20.79 -13.68 7.99
N GLU A 138 -19.61 -13.82 7.40
CA GLU A 138 -19.18 -13.01 6.27
C GLU A 138 -20.12 -13.17 5.07
N ASP A 139 -20.58 -12.04 4.52
CA ASP A 139 -21.17 -12.02 3.18
C ASP A 139 -20.06 -12.33 2.15
N PRO A 140 -20.24 -13.36 1.29
CA PRO A 140 -19.25 -13.70 0.27
C PRO A 140 -19.20 -12.69 -0.89
N THR A 141 -20.15 -11.78 -0.99
CA THR A 141 -20.24 -10.77 -2.06
C THR A 141 -19.29 -9.62 -1.80
N LEU A 142 -18.51 -9.23 -2.81
CA LEU A 142 -17.71 -8.02 -2.79
C LEU A 142 -18.58 -6.83 -3.26
N HIS A 143 -18.98 -5.97 -2.33
CA HIS A 143 -19.82 -4.81 -2.63
C HIS A 143 -18.95 -3.61 -2.99
N MET A 144 -18.85 -3.30 -4.28
CA MET A 144 -18.13 -2.14 -4.76
C MET A 144 -18.98 -0.88 -4.55
N ILE A 145 -18.45 0.13 -3.88
CA ILE A 145 -19.13 1.41 -3.68
C ILE A 145 -18.40 2.49 -4.47
N MET A 146 -19.13 3.16 -5.36
CA MET A 146 -18.60 4.16 -6.27
C MET A 146 -19.42 5.45 -6.23
N PRO A 147 -18.84 6.56 -5.76
CA PRO A 147 -19.37 7.90 -5.99
C PRO A 147 -19.25 8.27 -7.47
N LEU A 148 -20.32 8.80 -8.05
CA LEU A 148 -20.34 9.19 -9.47
C LEU A 148 -21.01 10.55 -9.66
N ARG A 149 -20.30 11.47 -10.32
CA ARG A 149 -20.81 12.73 -10.85
C ARG A 149 -20.18 12.95 -12.22
N GLY A 150 -20.99 13.16 -13.25
CA GLY A 150 -20.42 13.29 -14.58
C GLY A 150 -19.87 11.97 -15.11
N ARG A 151 -18.89 12.08 -16.01
CA ARG A 151 -17.97 11.01 -16.41
C ARG A 151 -18.64 9.84 -17.15
N ALA A 152 -19.74 10.06 -17.87
CA ALA A 152 -20.48 8.98 -18.53
C ALA A 152 -19.61 8.07 -19.43
N ALA A 153 -18.73 8.64 -20.26
CA ALA A 153 -17.84 7.85 -21.12
C ALA A 153 -16.87 6.96 -20.31
N ILE A 154 -16.38 7.47 -19.18
CA ILE A 154 -15.45 6.78 -18.28
C ILE A 154 -16.20 5.68 -17.52
N PHE A 155 -17.42 5.96 -17.07
CA PHE A 155 -18.28 4.98 -16.43
C PHE A 155 -18.68 3.85 -17.39
N ALA A 156 -18.99 4.17 -18.65
CA ALA A 156 -19.24 3.15 -19.69
C ALA A 156 -18.04 2.21 -19.87
N ARG A 157 -16.81 2.74 -19.88
CA ARG A 157 -15.58 1.94 -19.90
C ARG A 157 -15.46 1.06 -18.66
N PHE A 158 -15.65 1.61 -17.46
CA PHE A 158 -15.63 0.85 -16.21
C PHE A 158 -16.67 -0.27 -16.23
N ALA A 159 -17.90 0.03 -16.66
CA ALA A 159 -19.01 -0.90 -16.68
C ALA A 159 -18.75 -2.08 -17.63
N GLN A 160 -18.20 -1.82 -18.82
CA GLN A 160 -17.79 -2.88 -19.75
C GLN A 160 -16.66 -3.72 -19.18
N HIS A 161 -15.70 -3.09 -18.49
CA HIS A 161 -14.62 -3.80 -17.80
C HIS A 161 -15.15 -4.70 -16.69
N LEU A 162 -16.00 -4.17 -15.80
CA LEU A 162 -16.65 -4.92 -14.72
C LEU A 162 -17.44 -6.11 -15.27
N LYS A 163 -18.20 -5.91 -16.34
CA LYS A 163 -18.93 -6.98 -17.04
C LYS A 163 -17.98 -8.10 -17.51
N SER A 164 -16.85 -7.75 -18.12
CA SER A 164 -15.85 -8.72 -18.56
C SER A 164 -15.26 -9.51 -17.39
N ILE A 165 -14.99 -8.83 -16.26
CA ILE A 165 -14.44 -9.45 -15.05
C ILE A 165 -15.46 -10.39 -14.41
N CYS A 166 -16.71 -9.98 -14.24
CA CYS A 166 -17.76 -10.83 -13.68
C CYS A 166 -18.01 -12.08 -14.55
N ALA A 167 -17.98 -11.95 -15.88
CA ALA A 167 -18.11 -13.10 -16.78
C ALA A 167 -16.96 -14.12 -16.66
N ARG A 168 -15.76 -13.68 -16.27
CA ARG A 168 -14.57 -14.54 -16.07
C ARG A 168 -14.41 -15.05 -14.64
N GLY A 169 -15.01 -14.37 -13.68
CA GLY A 169 -14.81 -14.60 -12.24
C GLY A 169 -15.32 -15.95 -11.73
N GLY A 170 -16.34 -16.51 -12.38
CA GLY A 170 -17.02 -17.74 -11.95
C GLY A 170 -17.71 -17.60 -10.59
N ASP A 171 -18.07 -18.74 -9.99
CA ASP A 171 -18.85 -18.79 -8.74
C ASP A 171 -18.10 -18.21 -7.52
N ASP A 172 -16.77 -18.14 -7.56
CA ASP A 172 -15.94 -17.64 -6.45
C ASP A 172 -15.92 -16.10 -6.33
N LEU A 173 -16.39 -15.39 -7.36
CA LEU A 173 -16.30 -13.93 -7.46
C LEU A 173 -17.68 -13.27 -7.63
N ALA A 174 -18.52 -13.40 -6.61
CA ALA A 174 -19.73 -12.58 -6.47
C ALA A 174 -19.36 -11.11 -6.23
N VAL A 175 -19.87 -10.21 -7.07
CA VAL A 175 -19.66 -8.76 -7.03
C VAL A 175 -21.00 -8.04 -7.18
N SER A 176 -21.19 -6.98 -6.41
CA SER A 176 -22.28 -6.01 -6.60
C SER A 176 -21.68 -4.60 -6.76
N LEU A 177 -22.45 -3.68 -7.34
CA LEU A 177 -22.08 -2.29 -7.49
C LEU A 177 -23.13 -1.38 -6.86
N THR A 178 -22.73 -0.58 -5.89
CA THR A 178 -23.51 0.52 -5.33
C THR A 178 -22.99 1.84 -5.89
N ILE A 179 -23.80 2.49 -6.72
CA ILE A 179 -23.49 3.78 -7.32
C ILE A 179 -24.17 4.86 -6.48
N VAL A 180 -23.38 5.80 -5.99
CA VAL A 180 -23.89 6.99 -5.28
C VAL A 180 -23.84 8.15 -6.25
N LEU A 181 -24.99 8.43 -6.86
CA LEU A 181 -25.12 9.24 -8.07
C LEU A 181 -25.50 10.67 -7.72
N TYR A 182 -24.68 11.62 -8.18
CA TYR A 182 -24.95 13.05 -8.14
C TYR A 182 -25.44 13.51 -9.50
N SER A 183 -26.29 14.54 -9.53
CA SER A 183 -26.78 15.10 -10.79
C SER A 183 -25.66 15.70 -11.63
N SER A 184 -25.72 15.45 -12.94
CA SER A 184 -24.82 15.97 -13.96
C SER A 184 -25.51 16.03 -15.33
N ASP A 185 -24.92 16.78 -16.27
CA ASP A 185 -25.48 16.97 -17.61
C ASP A 185 -25.56 15.66 -18.42
N ASP A 186 -24.67 14.71 -18.15
CA ASP A 186 -24.57 13.39 -18.78
C ASP A 186 -25.21 12.27 -17.95
N GLU A 187 -26.19 12.62 -17.09
CA GLU A 187 -26.86 11.63 -16.23
C GLU A 187 -27.61 10.59 -17.07
N MET A 188 -28.17 10.97 -18.23
CA MET A 188 -28.92 10.05 -19.10
C MET A 188 -28.04 8.88 -19.56
N GLU A 189 -26.83 9.16 -20.04
CA GLU A 189 -25.85 8.16 -20.49
C GLU A 189 -25.35 7.28 -19.33
N ASN A 190 -25.22 7.88 -18.13
CA ASN A 190 -24.94 7.11 -16.91
C ASN A 190 -26.08 6.12 -16.60
N ARG A 191 -27.34 6.54 -16.73
CA ARG A 191 -28.52 5.66 -16.51
C ARG A 191 -28.58 4.53 -17.54
N GLU A 192 -28.33 4.81 -18.80
CA GLU A 192 -28.25 3.77 -19.84
C GLU A 192 -27.17 2.73 -19.52
N THR A 193 -26.01 3.18 -19.03
CA THR A 193 -24.92 2.30 -18.60
C THR A 193 -25.31 1.45 -17.38
N ILE A 194 -26.08 2.01 -16.43
CA ILE A 194 -26.63 1.28 -15.28
C ILE A 194 -27.58 0.16 -15.74
N GLU A 195 -28.50 0.48 -16.65
CA GLU A 195 -29.44 -0.51 -17.18
C GLU A 195 -28.72 -1.59 -18.00
N MET A 196 -27.65 -1.25 -18.72
CA MET A 196 -26.78 -2.23 -19.37
C MET A 196 -26.18 -3.21 -18.36
N LEU A 197 -25.66 -2.74 -17.22
CA LEU A 197 -25.12 -3.61 -16.17
C LEU A 197 -26.20 -4.56 -15.61
N ARG A 198 -27.39 -4.02 -15.29
CA ARG A 198 -28.53 -4.79 -14.78
C ARG A 198 -28.99 -5.86 -15.77
N ALA A 199 -29.09 -5.51 -17.06
CA ALA A 199 -29.44 -6.44 -18.13
C ALA A 199 -28.41 -7.58 -18.30
N ASN A 200 -27.17 -7.36 -17.85
CA ASN A 200 -26.11 -8.37 -17.82
C ASN A 200 -25.99 -9.08 -16.46
N ALA A 201 -27.06 -9.06 -15.65
CA ALA A 201 -27.16 -9.73 -14.36
C ALA A 201 -26.13 -9.29 -13.31
N ILE A 202 -25.58 -8.08 -13.45
CA ILE A 202 -24.73 -7.47 -12.43
C ILE A 202 -25.64 -6.75 -11.43
N PRO A 203 -25.61 -7.10 -10.12
CA PRO A 203 -26.43 -6.42 -9.12
C PRO A 203 -25.99 -4.95 -8.98
N VAL A 204 -26.85 -4.01 -9.37
CA VAL A 204 -26.59 -2.57 -9.25
C VAL A 204 -27.64 -1.86 -8.41
N THR A 205 -27.20 -1.27 -7.30
CA THR A 205 -27.98 -0.37 -6.45
C THR A 205 -27.58 1.07 -6.74
N VAL A 206 -28.55 1.98 -6.84
CA VAL A 206 -28.30 3.42 -7.04
C VAL A 206 -28.83 4.18 -5.83
N ILE A 207 -28.01 5.08 -5.29
CA ILE A 207 -28.37 6.02 -4.24
C ILE A 207 -28.33 7.42 -4.83
N GLU A 208 -29.48 8.08 -4.87
CA GLU A 208 -29.61 9.43 -5.43
C GLU A 208 -29.15 10.48 -4.42
N MET A 209 -28.18 11.30 -4.83
CA MET A 209 -27.75 12.48 -4.08
C MET A 209 -28.38 13.77 -4.61
N GLY A 210 -28.83 13.78 -5.87
CA GLY A 210 -29.41 14.94 -6.54
C GLY A 210 -28.38 16.04 -6.84
N ASP A 211 -28.87 17.28 -6.97
CA ASP A 211 -28.05 18.47 -7.25
C ASP A 211 -27.48 19.08 -5.95
N ILE A 212 -26.63 18.32 -5.27
CA ILE A 212 -25.87 18.79 -4.12
C ILE A 212 -24.38 18.81 -4.43
N PRO A 213 -23.56 19.61 -3.70
CA PRO A 213 -22.11 19.57 -3.85
C PRO A 213 -21.55 18.17 -3.66
N PHE A 214 -20.66 17.77 -4.57
CA PHE A 214 -20.00 16.48 -4.51
C PHE A 214 -19.13 16.38 -3.24
N SER A 215 -19.33 15.32 -2.47
CA SER A 215 -18.40 14.92 -1.40
C SER A 215 -18.12 13.42 -1.49
N ARG A 216 -16.86 13.06 -1.67
CA ARG A 216 -16.42 11.66 -1.81
C ARG A 216 -16.69 10.89 -0.51
N GLY A 217 -16.26 11.44 0.64
CA GLY A 217 -16.43 10.80 1.94
C GLY A 217 -17.90 10.57 2.32
N ILE A 218 -18.75 11.59 2.11
CA ILE A 218 -20.20 11.47 2.36
C ILE A 218 -20.81 10.40 1.45
N ALA A 219 -20.47 10.38 0.16
CA ALA A 219 -21.00 9.39 -0.77
C ALA A 219 -20.59 7.96 -0.39
N LEU A 220 -19.32 7.73 -0.09
CA LEU A 220 -18.82 6.41 0.32
C LEU A 220 -19.51 5.93 1.60
N MET A 221 -19.74 6.83 2.57
CA MET A 221 -20.46 6.50 3.79
C MET A 221 -21.93 6.13 3.51
N ARG A 222 -22.64 6.90 2.67
CA ARG A 222 -24.03 6.60 2.29
C ARG A 222 -24.16 5.25 1.58
N GLY A 223 -23.21 4.93 0.69
CA GLY A 223 -23.14 3.61 0.04
C GLY A 223 -22.87 2.47 1.02
N ALA A 224 -22.04 2.70 2.04
CA ALA A 224 -21.80 1.71 3.08
C ALA A 224 -23.04 1.51 3.99
N GLU A 225 -23.76 2.59 4.30
CA GLU A 225 -24.95 2.57 5.15
C GLU A 225 -26.10 1.74 4.56
N SER A 226 -26.22 1.66 3.23
CA SER A 226 -27.27 0.87 2.56
C SER A 226 -27.06 -0.65 2.63
N LEU A 227 -25.88 -1.11 3.06
CA LEU A 227 -25.52 -2.54 3.09
C LEU A 227 -25.62 -3.13 4.51
N PRO A 228 -25.72 -4.45 4.71
CA PRO A 228 -25.76 -5.05 6.04
C PRO A 228 -24.41 -5.01 6.76
N ALA A 229 -24.41 -5.20 8.08
CA ALA A 229 -23.19 -5.10 8.91
C ALA A 229 -22.08 -6.10 8.51
N ASN A 230 -22.45 -7.26 7.98
CA ASN A 230 -21.53 -8.30 7.52
C ASN A 230 -21.15 -8.17 6.03
N ALA A 231 -21.52 -7.09 5.35
CA ALA A 231 -21.15 -6.83 3.96
C ALA A 231 -19.66 -6.51 3.83
N LEU A 232 -18.98 -7.18 2.90
CA LEU A 232 -17.62 -6.85 2.50
C LEU A 232 -17.64 -5.69 1.51
N LEU A 233 -17.15 -4.52 1.94
CA LEU A 233 -17.13 -3.30 1.16
C LEU A 233 -15.80 -3.17 0.42
N PHE A 234 -15.84 -2.63 -0.80
CA PHE A 234 -14.67 -2.13 -1.51
C PHE A 234 -14.95 -0.74 -2.09
N PHE A 235 -14.27 0.27 -1.57
CA PHE A 235 -14.37 1.64 -2.07
C PHE A 235 -13.52 1.79 -3.33
N THR A 236 -14.14 2.24 -4.42
CA THR A 236 -13.49 2.37 -5.73
C THR A 236 -13.82 3.70 -6.39
N ASP A 237 -12.98 4.10 -7.34
CA ASP A 237 -13.26 5.19 -8.26
C ASP A 237 -13.66 4.63 -9.64
N VAL A 238 -14.23 5.48 -10.50
CA VAL A 238 -14.68 5.11 -11.86
C VAL A 238 -13.52 4.88 -12.83
N ASP A 239 -12.33 5.39 -12.51
CA ASP A 239 -11.12 5.28 -13.35
C ASP A 239 -10.26 4.05 -13.09
N MET A 240 -10.86 3.02 -12.50
CA MET A 240 -10.16 1.82 -12.07
C MET A 240 -10.26 0.69 -13.11
N LEU A 241 -9.12 0.05 -13.36
CA LEU A 241 -9.03 -1.28 -13.95
C LEU A 241 -8.59 -2.29 -12.89
N PHE A 242 -9.11 -3.50 -13.00
CA PHE A 242 -8.81 -4.57 -12.06
C PHE A 242 -8.86 -5.96 -12.71
N THR A 243 -8.08 -6.90 -12.20
CA THR A 243 -8.15 -8.31 -12.60
C THR A 243 -9.05 -9.13 -11.67
N CYS A 244 -9.49 -10.31 -12.12
CA CYS A 244 -10.22 -11.25 -11.26
C CYS A 244 -9.41 -11.61 -10.01
N ASP A 245 -8.11 -11.83 -10.18
CA ASP A 245 -7.22 -12.20 -9.07
C ASP A 245 -7.05 -11.06 -8.07
N ALA A 246 -7.04 -9.79 -8.52
CA ALA A 246 -7.00 -8.65 -7.62
C ALA A 246 -8.24 -8.59 -6.74
N LEU A 247 -9.44 -8.77 -7.32
CA LEU A 247 -10.68 -8.79 -6.52
C LEU A 247 -10.71 -9.99 -5.57
N LYS A 248 -10.22 -11.17 -5.99
CA LYS A 248 -10.08 -12.34 -5.09
C LYS A 248 -9.10 -12.07 -3.95
N ARG A 249 -7.96 -11.42 -4.21
CA ARG A 249 -7.00 -11.00 -3.19
C ARG A 249 -7.55 -9.94 -2.25
N ILE A 250 -8.37 -9.01 -2.74
CA ILE A 250 -9.08 -8.04 -1.90
C ILE A 250 -9.99 -8.78 -0.93
N LYS A 251 -10.76 -9.76 -1.42
CA LYS A 251 -11.63 -10.61 -0.58
C LYS A 251 -10.83 -11.41 0.45
N SER A 252 -9.78 -12.11 0.03
CA SER A 252 -9.00 -12.98 0.92
C SER A 252 -8.19 -12.21 1.97
N ASN A 253 -7.77 -10.98 1.68
CA ASN A 253 -7.08 -10.10 2.63
C ASN A 253 -8.01 -9.26 3.50
N THR A 254 -9.34 -9.41 3.38
CA THR A 254 -10.30 -8.72 4.25
C THR A 254 -11.04 -9.75 5.10
N ILE A 255 -11.01 -9.56 6.43
CA ILE A 255 -11.51 -10.55 7.40
C ILE A 255 -12.33 -9.83 8.45
N LEU A 256 -13.60 -10.20 8.56
CA LEU A 256 -14.57 -9.53 9.43
C LEU A 256 -14.10 -9.54 10.89
N ASN A 257 -14.12 -8.37 11.52
CA ASN A 257 -13.71 -8.13 12.90
C ASN A 257 -12.24 -8.41 13.21
N ALA A 258 -11.40 -8.61 12.21
CA ALA A 258 -9.99 -8.93 12.40
C ALA A 258 -9.02 -8.19 11.48
N GLN A 259 -9.37 -7.97 10.21
CA GLN A 259 -8.43 -7.44 9.22
C GLN A 259 -9.10 -6.60 8.14
N ILE A 260 -8.54 -5.42 7.89
CA ILE A 260 -8.93 -4.52 6.80
C ILE A 260 -7.76 -4.35 5.83
N TYR A 261 -8.07 -4.14 4.55
CA TYR A 261 -7.09 -4.11 3.48
C TYR A 261 -7.12 -2.78 2.74
N PHE A 262 -5.96 -2.11 2.68
CA PHE A 262 -5.75 -0.89 1.90
C PHE A 262 -4.79 -1.20 0.75
N PRO A 263 -5.29 -1.69 -0.41
CA PRO A 263 -4.43 -1.99 -1.55
C PRO A 263 -3.73 -0.72 -2.06
N ILE A 264 -2.47 -0.86 -2.48
CA ILE A 264 -1.72 0.19 -3.14
C ILE A 264 -1.86 -0.02 -4.65
N VAL A 265 -2.60 0.89 -5.29
CA VAL A 265 -2.88 0.90 -6.72
C VAL A 265 -1.69 1.38 -7.55
N PHE A 266 -1.52 0.83 -8.75
CA PHE A 266 -0.64 1.40 -9.76
C PHE A 266 -1.34 2.58 -10.45
N SER A 267 -0.81 3.78 -10.29
CA SER A 267 -1.33 4.99 -10.95
C SER A 267 -0.51 5.31 -12.19
N GLU A 268 -1.20 5.43 -13.32
CA GLU A 268 -0.59 5.86 -14.56
C GLU A 268 -0.14 7.34 -14.50
N PHE A 269 0.96 7.64 -15.19
CA PHE A 269 1.30 9.02 -15.57
C PHE A 269 0.44 9.48 -16.75
N SER A 270 0.53 10.78 -17.07
CA SER A 270 -0.06 11.31 -18.29
C SER A 270 0.37 10.48 -19.49
N HIS A 271 -0.59 10.03 -20.30
CA HIS A 271 -0.30 9.26 -21.52
C HIS A 271 0.54 10.08 -22.52
N GLU A 272 0.55 11.41 -22.39
CA GLU A 272 1.44 12.31 -23.15
C GLU A 272 2.92 12.13 -22.79
N SER A 273 3.23 11.70 -21.57
CA SER A 273 4.60 11.48 -21.11
C SER A 273 5.15 10.09 -21.45
N TRP A 274 4.33 9.19 -21.97
CA TRP A 274 4.73 7.83 -22.30
C TRP A 274 5.60 7.78 -23.55
N SER A 275 6.59 6.88 -23.57
CA SER A 275 7.34 6.60 -24.78
C SER A 275 6.45 5.96 -25.86
N GLU A 276 6.85 6.03 -27.13
CA GLU A 276 6.11 5.35 -28.20
C GLU A 276 5.99 3.84 -27.97
N ASN A 277 7.03 3.22 -27.40
CA ASN A 277 6.98 1.81 -27.00
C ASN A 277 5.93 1.56 -25.91
N ASP A 278 5.85 2.44 -24.90
CA ASP A 278 4.85 2.33 -23.84
C ASP A 278 3.42 2.49 -24.36
N LYS A 279 3.21 3.38 -25.34
CA LYS A 279 1.89 3.57 -25.98
C LYS A 279 1.47 2.37 -26.83
N LEU A 280 2.41 1.66 -27.45
CA LEU A 280 2.14 0.47 -28.27
C LEU A 280 1.75 -0.78 -27.45
N LEU A 281 2.05 -0.78 -26.15
CA LEU A 281 1.70 -1.88 -25.25
C LEU A 281 0.21 -1.79 -24.86
N ALA A 282 -0.60 -2.67 -25.44
CA ALA A 282 -2.05 -2.75 -25.24
C ALA A 282 -2.47 -3.26 -23.85
N ASP A 283 -1.55 -3.83 -23.06
CA ASP A 283 -1.84 -4.36 -21.73
C ASP A 283 -1.71 -3.26 -20.66
N ALA A 284 -2.84 -2.89 -20.05
CA ALA A 284 -2.89 -1.93 -18.96
C ALA A 284 -2.18 -2.45 -17.68
N PHE A 285 -1.95 -3.75 -17.55
CA PHE A 285 -1.25 -4.36 -16.41
C PHE A 285 0.26 -4.55 -16.65
N HIS A 286 0.80 -3.97 -17.72
CA HIS A 286 2.25 -3.89 -17.94
C HIS A 286 2.86 -2.74 -17.14
N TYR A 287 3.61 -3.06 -16.09
CA TYR A 287 4.27 -2.05 -15.26
C TYR A 287 5.61 -1.62 -15.85
N GLY A 288 5.82 -0.31 -15.95
CA GLY A 288 7.09 0.28 -16.35
C GLY A 288 7.37 1.57 -15.58
N ARG A 289 8.65 1.87 -15.32
CA ARG A 289 9.06 3.10 -14.62
C ARG A 289 8.62 4.37 -15.34
N GLY A 290 8.47 4.33 -16.66
CA GLY A 290 7.96 5.41 -17.50
C GLY A 290 6.43 5.51 -17.58
N ARG A 291 5.69 4.47 -17.16
CA ARG A 291 4.22 4.40 -17.32
C ARG A 291 3.44 4.89 -16.11
N GLY A 292 4.01 4.74 -14.92
CA GLY A 292 3.31 5.07 -13.69
C GLY A 292 4.09 4.65 -12.45
N TYR A 293 3.39 4.61 -11.31
CA TYR A 293 3.97 4.28 -10.02
C TYR A 293 2.92 3.68 -9.07
N PHE A 294 3.37 2.88 -8.11
CA PHE A 294 2.50 2.46 -7.00
C PHE A 294 2.27 3.63 -6.05
N ARG A 295 0.99 4.04 -5.89
CA ARG A 295 0.59 5.23 -5.13
C ARG A 295 0.59 4.96 -3.62
N HIS A 296 1.78 4.88 -3.02
CA HIS A 296 1.96 4.56 -1.60
C HIS A 296 1.29 5.54 -0.62
N PHE A 297 1.05 6.79 -1.06
CA PHE A 297 0.41 7.84 -0.25
C PHE A 297 -1.09 8.04 -0.55
N GLY A 298 -1.72 7.17 -1.35
CA GLY A 298 -3.16 7.22 -1.62
C GLY A 298 -3.92 6.13 -0.84
N TYR A 299 -4.95 6.50 -0.09
CA TYR A 299 -5.70 5.59 0.78
C TYR A 299 -7.16 5.40 0.33
N GLY A 300 -7.54 6.06 -0.77
CA GLY A 300 -8.92 6.10 -1.26
C GLY A 300 -9.51 4.77 -1.70
N LEU A 301 -8.67 3.77 -2.00
CA LEU A 301 -9.10 2.39 -2.20
C LEU A 301 -8.91 1.61 -0.90
N ALA A 302 -9.99 1.09 -0.35
CA ALA A 302 -9.96 0.29 0.86
C ALA A 302 -11.06 -0.77 0.83
N ALA A 303 -10.75 -1.93 1.40
CA ALA A 303 -11.68 -3.02 1.63
C ALA A 303 -11.80 -3.35 3.11
N MET A 304 -13.03 -3.39 3.59
CA MET A 304 -13.37 -3.65 4.98
C MET A 304 -14.82 -4.10 5.09
N TYR A 305 -15.16 -4.81 6.15
CA TYR A 305 -16.55 -5.09 6.42
C TYR A 305 -17.27 -3.86 6.98
N LYS A 306 -18.58 -3.72 6.71
CA LYS A 306 -19.36 -2.59 7.25
C LYS A 306 -19.25 -2.49 8.78
N ALA A 307 -19.32 -3.60 9.50
CA ALA A 307 -19.16 -3.60 10.97
C ALA A 307 -17.80 -3.02 11.40
N ASP A 308 -16.74 -3.31 10.65
CA ASP A 308 -15.39 -2.80 10.93
C ASP A 308 -15.24 -1.32 10.57
N LEU A 309 -15.86 -0.87 9.48
CA LEU A 309 -15.98 0.55 9.14
C LEU A 309 -16.65 1.33 10.28
N MET A 310 -17.74 0.79 10.84
CA MET A 310 -18.46 1.44 11.95
C MET A 310 -17.62 1.42 13.24
N ASP A 311 -16.86 0.35 13.50
CA ASP A 311 -16.00 0.25 14.68
C ASP A 311 -14.82 1.26 14.65
N ILE A 312 -14.28 1.57 13.47
CA ILE A 312 -13.25 2.62 13.33
C ILE A 312 -13.84 4.03 13.28
N GLY A 313 -15.17 4.18 13.32
CA GLY A 313 -15.88 5.47 13.36
C GLY A 313 -16.27 6.05 12.00
N GLY A 314 -16.15 5.28 10.92
CA GLY A 314 -16.57 5.69 9.57
C GLY A 314 -15.83 6.91 8.99
N PHE A 315 -16.31 7.39 7.84
CA PHE A 315 -15.82 8.62 7.23
C PHE A 315 -16.23 9.85 8.06
N ASP A 316 -15.33 10.82 8.21
CA ASP A 316 -15.71 12.14 8.76
C ASP A 316 -16.54 12.92 7.74
N THR A 317 -17.85 13.05 8.02
CA THR A 317 -18.81 13.76 7.16
C THR A 317 -18.62 15.28 7.16
N LYS A 318 -17.73 15.82 8.00
CA LYS A 318 -17.31 17.23 7.96
C LYS A 318 -16.30 17.51 6.85
N ILE A 319 -15.71 16.48 6.26
CA ILE A 319 -14.82 16.61 5.09
C ILE A 319 -15.70 16.69 3.84
N GLU A 320 -15.76 17.88 3.26
CA GLU A 320 -16.50 18.16 2.03
C GLU A 320 -15.57 18.08 0.81
N GLY A 321 -16.14 17.82 -0.36
CA GLY A 321 -15.37 17.74 -1.61
C GLY A 321 -14.52 16.46 -1.73
N TRP A 322 -13.30 16.64 -2.20
CA TRP A 322 -12.31 15.59 -2.43
C TRP A 322 -11.03 15.87 -1.63
N GLY A 323 -10.46 14.82 -1.03
CA GLY A 323 -9.19 14.83 -0.34
C GLY A 323 -9.36 14.85 1.17
N LYS A 324 -8.39 14.24 1.87
CA LYS A 324 -8.32 13.99 3.33
C LYS A 324 -9.27 12.93 3.88
N GLU A 325 -10.39 12.62 3.24
CA GLU A 325 -11.34 11.65 3.77
C GLU A 325 -10.74 10.24 3.87
N ASP A 326 -9.86 9.91 2.94
CA ASP A 326 -9.15 8.64 2.90
C ASP A 326 -8.01 8.56 3.93
N VAL A 327 -7.28 9.68 4.10
CA VAL A 327 -6.25 9.84 5.13
C VAL A 327 -6.87 9.73 6.52
N ASP A 328 -7.98 10.43 6.78
CA ASP A 328 -8.72 10.36 8.04
C ASP A 328 -9.17 8.93 8.35
N LEU A 329 -9.78 8.24 7.38
CA LEU A 329 -10.20 6.85 7.54
C LEU A 329 -9.02 5.93 7.86
N PHE A 330 -7.91 6.08 7.14
CA PHE A 330 -6.70 5.28 7.38
C PHE A 330 -6.10 5.56 8.77
N GLU A 331 -6.03 6.82 9.20
CA GLU A 331 -5.57 7.17 10.54
C GLU A 331 -6.45 6.57 11.64
N LYS A 332 -7.78 6.62 11.47
CA LYS A 332 -8.73 5.99 12.39
C LYS A 332 -8.51 4.48 12.47
N ALA A 333 -8.32 3.83 11.33
CA ALA A 333 -7.98 2.40 11.24
C ALA A 333 -6.70 2.05 12.02
N ILE A 334 -5.64 2.84 11.89
CA ILE A 334 -4.39 2.64 12.63
C ILE A 334 -4.57 2.89 14.13
N LYS A 335 -5.28 3.97 14.50
CA LYS A 335 -5.54 4.35 15.91
C LYS A 335 -6.45 3.35 16.64
N ASN A 336 -7.36 2.67 15.93
CA ASN A 336 -8.24 1.66 16.50
C ASN A 336 -7.46 0.52 17.16
N GLY A 337 -6.35 0.08 16.57
CA GLY A 337 -5.41 -0.90 17.15
C GLY A 337 -5.95 -2.32 17.33
N ARG A 338 -7.27 -2.54 17.23
CA ARG A 338 -7.93 -3.86 17.34
C ARG A 338 -7.91 -4.60 16.01
N LEU A 339 -8.12 -3.88 14.91
CA LEU A 339 -8.09 -4.45 13.56
C LEU A 339 -6.67 -4.46 13.00
N ARG A 340 -6.27 -5.59 12.40
CA ARG A 340 -5.04 -5.67 11.63
C ARG A 340 -5.21 -4.89 10.32
N VAL A 341 -4.31 -3.95 10.07
CA VAL A 341 -4.27 -3.21 8.80
C VAL A 341 -3.24 -3.87 7.88
N ILE A 342 -3.69 -4.36 6.71
CA ILE A 342 -2.79 -4.78 5.63
C ILE A 342 -2.76 -3.68 4.57
N ARG A 343 -1.55 -3.35 4.11
CA ARG A 343 -1.33 -2.43 3.01
C ARG A 343 -0.18 -2.92 2.16
N SER A 344 -0.45 -3.24 0.89
CA SER A 344 0.54 -3.78 -0.04
C SER A 344 0.23 -3.35 -1.48
N PRO A 345 1.25 -3.24 -2.36
CA PRO A 345 1.05 -3.16 -3.80
C PRO A 345 0.10 -4.26 -4.27
N GLU A 346 -0.96 -3.85 -4.98
CA GLU A 346 -1.87 -4.77 -5.66
C GLU A 346 -1.65 -4.60 -7.16
N PRO A 347 -0.84 -5.47 -7.79
CA PRO A 347 -0.51 -5.33 -9.20
C PRO A 347 -1.76 -5.30 -10.08
N GLY A 348 -2.76 -6.14 -9.77
CA GLY A 348 -3.97 -6.21 -10.57
C GLY A 348 -4.95 -5.06 -10.33
N LEU A 349 -4.53 -3.92 -9.74
CA LEU A 349 -5.29 -2.67 -9.67
C LEU A 349 -4.52 -1.54 -10.36
N VAL A 350 -5.16 -0.92 -11.35
CA VAL A 350 -4.61 0.21 -12.10
C VAL A 350 -5.59 1.38 -12.07
N HIS A 351 -5.12 2.56 -11.68
CA HIS A 351 -5.86 3.80 -11.81
C HIS A 351 -5.43 4.46 -13.12
N ILE A 352 -6.36 4.51 -14.07
CA ILE A 352 -6.12 5.14 -15.37
C ILE A 352 -5.88 6.63 -15.16
N TYR A 353 -4.90 7.18 -15.87
CA TYR A 353 -4.64 8.60 -15.79
C TYR A 353 -5.85 9.41 -16.29
N HIS A 354 -6.21 10.45 -15.54
CA HIS A 354 -7.09 11.51 -16.01
C HIS A 354 -6.53 12.86 -15.55
N PRO A 355 -6.81 13.96 -16.28
CA PRO A 355 -6.43 15.29 -15.83
C PRO A 355 -6.98 15.60 -14.44
N ILE A 356 -6.13 16.15 -13.58
CA ILE A 356 -6.48 16.53 -12.20
C ILE A 356 -6.74 18.05 -12.17
N HIS A 357 -7.97 18.41 -11.78
CA HIS A 357 -8.41 19.78 -11.60
C HIS A 357 -8.51 20.08 -10.10
N CYS A 358 -7.79 21.11 -9.64
CA CYS A 358 -7.79 21.56 -8.24
C CYS A 358 -8.61 22.84 -8.15
N ASP A 359 -9.72 22.80 -7.43
CA ASP A 359 -10.59 23.97 -7.20
C ASP A 359 -9.81 25.04 -6.42
N GLU A 360 -9.99 26.31 -6.79
CA GLU A 360 -9.35 27.41 -6.08
C GLU A 360 -9.90 27.61 -4.67
N ASN A 361 -11.17 27.27 -4.46
CA ASN A 361 -11.90 27.45 -3.21
C ASN A 361 -11.70 26.32 -2.20
N MET A 362 -10.94 25.28 -2.56
CA MET A 362 -10.72 24.15 -1.66
C MET A 362 -9.79 24.56 -0.49
N PRO A 363 -10.02 24.03 0.73
CA PRO A 363 -9.14 24.23 1.88
C PRO A 363 -7.67 23.96 1.55
N THR A 364 -6.76 24.79 2.10
CA THR A 364 -5.33 24.78 1.76
C THR A 364 -4.71 23.39 1.76
N ALA A 365 -4.98 22.59 2.79
CA ALA A 365 -4.40 21.25 2.87
C ALA A 365 -4.97 20.26 1.82
N GLN A 366 -6.24 20.38 1.42
CA GLN A 366 -6.77 19.59 0.29
C GLN A 366 -6.20 20.10 -1.04
N LYS A 367 -5.96 21.42 -1.16
CA LYS A 367 -5.31 22.03 -2.31
C LYS A 367 -3.89 21.52 -2.52
N ASP A 368 -3.10 21.46 -1.45
CA ASP A 368 -1.74 20.93 -1.48
C ASP A 368 -1.73 19.45 -1.87
N MET A 369 -2.66 18.64 -1.34
CA MET A 369 -2.83 17.24 -1.76
C MET A 369 -3.19 17.09 -3.23
N CYS A 370 -4.08 17.95 -3.74
CA CYS A 370 -4.48 17.96 -5.14
C CYS A 370 -3.31 18.33 -6.05
N HIS A 371 -2.59 19.41 -5.75
CA HIS A 371 -1.41 19.81 -6.52
C HIS A 371 -0.30 18.76 -6.45
N GLY A 372 -0.07 18.15 -5.28
CA GLY A 372 0.87 17.05 -5.13
C GLY A 372 0.51 15.85 -6.00
N SER A 373 -0.78 15.46 -6.02
CA SER A 373 -1.28 14.36 -6.84
C SER A 373 -1.18 14.67 -8.33
N LYS A 374 -1.47 15.92 -8.72
CA LYS A 374 -1.30 16.42 -10.09
C LYS A 374 0.16 16.32 -10.53
N ALA A 375 1.08 16.88 -9.76
CA ALA A 375 2.51 16.87 -10.07
C ALA A 375 3.06 15.44 -10.15
N ALA A 376 2.70 14.58 -9.19
CA ALA A 376 3.14 13.19 -9.14
C ALA A 376 2.61 12.35 -10.31
N SER A 377 1.51 12.74 -10.94
CA SER A 377 0.92 12.01 -12.07
C SER A 377 1.34 12.56 -13.46
N LEU A 378 2.21 13.57 -13.53
CA LEU A 378 2.61 14.15 -14.83
C LEU A 378 3.48 13.21 -15.65
N ALA A 379 4.61 12.77 -15.10
CA ALA A 379 5.61 11.97 -15.80
C ALA A 379 6.57 11.32 -14.81
N SER A 380 7.33 10.34 -15.29
CA SER A 380 8.46 9.78 -14.53
C SER A 380 9.57 10.81 -14.35
N ILE A 381 10.39 10.67 -13.29
CA ILE A 381 11.55 11.55 -13.09
C ILE A 381 12.52 11.43 -14.27
N ASP A 382 12.72 10.22 -14.80
CA ASP A 382 13.60 9.99 -15.95
C ASP A 382 13.13 10.81 -17.16
N THR A 383 11.83 10.76 -17.46
CA THR A 383 11.21 11.54 -18.54
C THR A 383 11.35 13.05 -18.32
N LEU A 384 11.15 13.53 -17.08
CA LEU A 384 11.28 14.96 -16.77
C LEU A 384 12.72 15.45 -16.92
N VAL A 385 13.70 14.64 -16.50
CA VAL A 385 15.13 14.95 -16.66
C VAL A 385 15.49 15.02 -18.14
N GLU A 386 15.04 14.06 -18.96
CA GLU A 386 15.26 14.06 -20.41
C GLU A 386 14.66 15.31 -21.07
N GLN A 387 13.46 15.73 -20.68
CA GLN A 387 12.83 16.94 -21.21
C GLN A 387 13.58 18.22 -20.82
N ILE A 388 14.03 18.34 -19.56
CA ILE A 388 14.79 19.50 -19.09
C ILE A 388 16.16 19.57 -19.78
N ALA A 389 16.80 18.42 -19.98
CA ALA A 389 18.11 18.34 -20.65
C ALA A 389 18.10 18.86 -22.10
N GLN A 390 16.94 18.95 -22.75
CA GLN A 390 16.81 19.56 -24.09
C GLN A 390 16.94 21.09 -24.07
N TYR A 391 16.79 21.72 -22.90
CA TYR A 391 16.85 23.17 -22.71
C TYR A 391 18.13 23.66 -22.02
N THR A 392 19.04 22.74 -21.67
CA THR A 392 20.35 23.01 -21.07
C THR A 392 21.45 22.53 -22.00
#